data_AF-D4CXG6-F1
#
_entry.id   AF-D4CXG6-F1
#
_cell.length_a   1.000
_cell.length_b   1.000
_cell.length_c   1.000
_cell.angle_alpha   90.00
_cell.angle_beta   90.00
_cell.angle_gamma   90.00
#
_symmetry.space_group_name_H-M   'P 1'
#
loop_
_entity.id
_entity.type
_entity.pdbx_description
1 polymer ?
#
loop_
_entity_poly.entity_id
_entity_poly.type
_entity_poly.pdbx_seq_one_letter_code
_entity_poly.pdbx_strand_id
1 'polypeptide(L)'
;MRKNEWNICGYTGIQTYENPNTAMRTIRCSNELLEKIRDFYKKVLKIEFDPKKNIRGFKQQELTFSFKCGIGYNIIDEDLLDSTGTGLRRKVFEAYLNYCKNKTESRLNLLNAEIECHNDSKFSSGNFSEKIKIEKFKG
;
A
#
# COMPACT_ATOMS: atom_id res chain seq x y z
N MET A 1 -5.38 11.63 19.02
CA MET A 1 -4.26 11.44 18.07
C MET A 1 -3.21 12.49 18.33
N ARG A 2 -1.94 12.10 18.46
CA ARG A 2 -0.85 13.10 18.51
C ARG A 2 -0.77 13.77 17.13
N LYS A 3 -0.40 15.05 17.06
CA LYS A 3 -0.43 15.88 15.84
C LYS A 3 0.31 15.30 14.60
N ASN A 4 1.09 14.23 14.77
CA ASN A 4 1.97 13.66 13.74
C ASN A 4 1.75 12.14 13.51
N GLU A 5 0.68 11.56 14.06
CA GLU A 5 0.36 10.14 13.88
C GLU A 5 -0.56 9.93 12.67
N TRP A 6 -0.21 8.95 11.84
CA TRP A 6 -0.94 8.56 10.63
C TRP A 6 -1.40 7.11 10.76
N ASN A 7 -2.64 6.84 10.33
CA ASN A 7 -3.13 5.47 10.19
C ASN A 7 -2.81 4.96 8.78
N ILE A 8 -1.85 4.03 8.68
CA ILE A 8 -1.40 3.40 7.44
C ILE A 8 -1.94 1.96 7.43
N CYS A 9 -3.17 1.78 6.92
CA CYS A 9 -3.85 0.47 6.85
C CYS A 9 -3.90 -0.30 8.19
N GLY A 10 -4.10 0.42 9.31
CA GLY A 10 -4.12 -0.14 10.66
C GLY A 10 -2.75 -0.18 11.36
N TYR A 11 -1.69 0.30 10.71
CA TYR A 11 -0.38 0.52 11.33
C TYR A 11 -0.16 1.99 11.65
N THR A 12 0.55 2.27 12.74
CA THR A 12 0.93 3.64 13.10
C THR A 12 2.12 4.09 12.27
N GLY A 13 1.93 5.14 11.47
CA GLY A 13 2.99 5.94 10.87
C GLY A 13 3.23 7.21 11.67
N ILE A 14 4.49 7.65 11.77
CA ILE A 14 4.87 8.90 12.43
C ILE A 14 5.47 9.85 11.39
N GLN A 15 4.87 11.02 11.23
CA GLN A 15 5.47 12.10 10.44
C GLN A 15 6.72 12.63 11.18
N THR A 16 7.86 12.53 10.52
CA THR A 16 9.17 12.92 11.06
C THR A 16 9.71 14.21 10.45
N TYR A 17 9.20 14.59 9.28
CA TYR A 17 9.61 15.79 8.57
C TYR A 17 8.51 16.25 7.62
N GLU A 18 8.40 17.56 7.41
CA GLU A 18 7.62 18.19 6.35
C GLU A 18 8.48 19.26 5.68
N ASN A 19 8.60 19.19 4.35
CA ASN A 19 9.30 20.21 3.59
C ASN A 19 8.47 21.50 3.58
N PRO A 20 8.98 22.64 4.08
CA PRO A 20 8.22 23.87 4.21
C PRO A 20 7.83 24.49 2.86
N ASN A 21 8.56 24.16 1.79
CA ASN A 21 8.34 24.73 0.46
C ASN A 21 7.42 23.88 -0.42
N THR A 22 7.37 22.57 -0.19
CA THR A 22 6.62 21.63 -1.05
C THR A 22 5.51 20.87 -0.33
N ALA A 23 5.38 21.05 1.00
CA ALA A 23 4.51 20.26 1.87
C ALA A 23 4.74 18.73 1.82
N MET A 24 5.84 18.27 1.21
CA MET A 24 6.17 16.85 1.14
C MET A 24 6.59 16.33 2.52
N ARG A 25 5.98 15.23 2.94
CA ARG A 25 6.17 14.65 4.27
C ARG A 25 7.05 13.42 4.21
N THR A 26 7.74 13.14 5.32
CA THR A 26 8.42 11.86 5.54
C THR A 26 7.72 11.11 6.66
N ILE A 27 7.15 9.96 6.34
CA ILE A 27 6.43 9.10 7.27
C ILE A 27 7.33 7.91 7.61
N ARG A 28 7.50 7.64 8.90
CA ARG A 28 8.24 6.49 9.43
C ARG A 28 7.26 5.45 9.96
N CYS A 29 7.44 4.20 9.56
CA CYS A 29 6.63 3.05 9.93
C CYS A 29 7.50 1.89 10.46
N SER A 30 6.89 0.91 11.13
CA SER A 30 7.58 -0.30 11.56
C SER A 30 7.96 -1.20 10.37
N ASN A 31 9.06 -1.96 10.50
CA ASN A 31 9.42 -2.97 9.50
C ASN A 31 8.37 -4.10 9.38
N GLU A 32 7.49 -4.28 10.37
CA GLU A 32 6.36 -5.21 10.27
C GLU A 32 5.44 -4.86 9.09
N LEU A 33 5.10 -3.57 8.91
CA LEU A 33 4.33 -3.12 7.76
C LEU A 33 5.08 -3.42 6.44
N LEU A 34 6.40 -3.21 6.42
CA LEU A 34 7.22 -3.50 5.24
C LEU A 34 7.16 -4.99 4.88
N GLU A 35 7.23 -5.90 5.86
CA GLU A 35 7.07 -7.33 5.61
C GLU A 35 5.67 -7.66 5.06
N LYS A 36 4.61 -7.00 5.52
CA LYS A 36 3.27 -7.19 4.94
C LYS A 36 3.18 -6.72 3.50
N ILE A 37 3.84 -5.61 3.16
CA ILE A 37 3.92 -5.12 1.77
C ILE A 37 4.69 -6.12 0.91
N ARG A 38 5.84 -6.63 1.36
CA ARG A 38 6.59 -7.70 0.65
C ARG A 38 5.72 -8.92 0.38
N ASP A 39 5.03 -9.37 1.40
CA ASP A 39 4.10 -10.50 1.33
C ASP A 39 2.96 -10.23 0.35
N PHE A 40 2.40 -9.03 0.36
CA PHE A 40 1.35 -8.61 -0.56
C PHE A 40 1.81 -8.66 -2.01
N TYR A 41 2.99 -8.09 -2.32
CA TYR A 41 3.55 -8.14 -3.67
C TYR A 41 3.79 -9.58 -4.14
N LYS A 42 4.35 -10.42 -3.26
CA LYS A 42 4.66 -11.82 -3.58
C LYS A 42 3.39 -12.69 -3.73
N LYS A 43 2.42 -12.53 -2.83
CA LYS A 43 1.31 -13.47 -2.67
C LYS A 43 0.07 -13.03 -3.44
N VAL A 44 -0.16 -11.73 -3.55
CA VAL A 44 -1.33 -11.15 -4.24
C VAL A 44 -0.93 -10.62 -5.61
N LEU A 45 0.00 -9.66 -5.68
CA LEU A 45 0.33 -9.01 -6.96
C LEU A 45 1.11 -9.91 -7.93
N LYS A 46 1.86 -10.89 -7.41
CA LYS A 46 2.72 -11.81 -8.20
C LYS A 46 3.80 -11.09 -9.03
N ILE A 47 4.32 -9.99 -8.52
CA ILE A 47 5.40 -9.21 -9.14
C ILE A 47 6.61 -9.10 -8.21
N GLU A 48 7.78 -8.81 -8.79
CA GLU A 48 8.97 -8.50 -8.03
C GLU A 48 8.77 -7.22 -7.21
N PHE A 49 9.28 -7.21 -5.97
CA PHE A 49 9.22 -6.06 -5.08
C PHE A 49 10.63 -5.67 -4.65
N ASP A 50 11.01 -4.44 -5.01
CA ASP A 50 12.19 -3.76 -4.52
C ASP A 50 11.74 -2.48 -3.81
N PRO A 51 11.81 -2.41 -2.47
CA PRO A 51 11.42 -1.24 -1.71
C PRO A 51 12.05 0.06 -2.20
N LYS A 52 13.29 0.03 -2.72
CA LYS A 52 13.97 1.24 -3.22
C LYS A 52 13.36 1.77 -4.51
N LYS A 53 12.70 0.92 -5.29
CA LYS A 53 12.03 1.28 -6.55
C LYS A 53 10.53 1.55 -6.32
N ASN A 54 9.88 0.73 -5.52
CA ASN A 54 8.41 0.74 -5.37
C ASN A 54 7.90 1.63 -4.23
N ILE A 55 8.77 2.07 -3.31
CA ILE A 55 8.36 2.98 -2.22
C ILE A 55 9.08 4.31 -2.41
N ARG A 56 8.31 5.38 -2.55
CA ARG A 56 8.86 6.71 -2.84
C ARG A 56 9.75 7.18 -1.69
N GLY A 57 11.01 7.47 -2.01
CA GLY A 57 11.98 7.98 -1.03
C GLY A 57 12.29 7.00 0.09
N PHE A 58 12.18 5.68 -0.18
CA PHE A 58 12.44 4.62 0.79
C PHE A 58 13.80 4.76 1.48
N LYS A 59 13.79 4.67 2.81
CA LYS A 59 14.98 4.46 3.64
C LYS A 59 14.65 3.45 4.72
N GLN A 60 15.55 2.51 4.97
CA GLN A 60 15.38 1.49 6.01
C GLN A 60 16.42 1.67 7.12
N GLN A 61 15.97 1.44 8.34
CA GLN A 61 16.76 1.30 9.56
C GLN A 61 16.45 -0.08 10.18
N GLU A 62 17.14 -0.43 11.25
CA GLU A 62 17.04 -1.74 11.92
C GLU A 62 15.59 -2.17 12.19
N LEU A 63 14.77 -1.29 12.79
CA LEU A 63 13.39 -1.62 13.20
C LEU A 63 12.30 -0.88 12.41
N THR A 64 12.68 0.12 11.62
CA THR A 64 11.73 0.99 10.92
C THR A 64 12.15 1.28 9.49
N PHE A 65 11.20 1.63 8.65
CA PHE A 65 11.47 2.25 7.36
C PHE A 65 10.73 3.59 7.28
N SER A 66 11.14 4.43 6.33
CA SER A 66 10.46 5.67 6.02
C SER A 66 10.23 5.80 4.53
N PHE A 67 9.16 6.51 4.17
CA PHE A 67 8.84 6.89 2.80
C PHE A 67 8.43 8.36 2.77
N LYS A 68 8.47 8.95 1.58
CA LYS A 68 8.03 10.32 1.32
C LYS A 68 6.65 10.31 0.68
N CYS A 69 5.80 11.22 1.08
CA CYS A 69 4.47 11.37 0.47
C CYS A 69 4.07 12.83 0.27
N GLY A 70 3.22 13.06 -0.72
CA GLY A 70 2.63 14.36 -1.00
C GLY A 70 1.32 14.60 -0.25
N ILE A 71 0.50 15.49 -0.80
CA ILE A 71 -0.84 15.84 -0.31
C ILE A 71 -1.84 15.85 -1.47
N GLY A 72 -3.13 15.65 -1.17
CA GLY A 72 -4.19 15.77 -2.17
C GLY A 72 -4.50 14.49 -2.97
N TYR A 73 -3.88 13.35 -2.63
CA TYR A 73 -4.13 12.04 -3.25
C TYR A 73 -3.97 10.90 -2.25
N ASN A 74 -4.23 9.66 -2.68
CA ASN A 74 -4.09 8.48 -1.83
C ASN A 74 -2.61 8.07 -1.68
N ILE A 75 -1.96 8.61 -0.65
CA ILE A 75 -0.52 8.37 -0.41
C ILE A 75 -0.16 6.90 -0.20
N ILE A 76 -1.09 6.08 0.30
CA ILE A 76 -0.84 4.66 0.53
C ILE A 76 -0.82 3.94 -0.81
N ASP A 77 -1.76 4.28 -1.67
CA ASP A 77 -1.84 3.71 -3.01
C ASP A 77 -0.59 4.10 -3.83
N GLU A 78 -0.30 5.39 -3.93
CA GLU A 78 0.71 5.90 -4.86
C GLU A 78 2.14 5.86 -4.30
N ASP A 79 2.38 6.43 -3.11
CA ASP A 79 3.76 6.57 -2.62
C ASP A 79 4.27 5.31 -1.89
N LEU A 80 3.38 4.47 -1.35
CA LEU A 80 3.73 3.29 -0.56
C LEU A 80 3.52 1.96 -1.31
N LEU A 81 2.56 1.90 -2.23
CA LEU A 81 2.22 0.70 -2.99
C LEU A 81 2.44 0.88 -4.50
N ASP A 82 3.15 1.94 -4.93
CA ASP A 82 3.56 2.19 -6.32
C ASP A 82 2.41 2.24 -7.33
N SER A 83 1.21 2.64 -6.89
CA SER A 83 -0.01 2.68 -7.71
C SER A 83 -0.30 4.08 -8.28
N THR A 84 -1.36 4.18 -9.08
CA THR A 84 -1.72 5.38 -9.83
C THR A 84 -2.66 6.32 -9.07
N GLY A 85 -2.73 6.17 -7.74
CA GLY A 85 -3.48 7.06 -6.85
C GLY A 85 -5.00 6.86 -6.84
N THR A 86 -5.52 5.85 -7.55
CA THR A 86 -6.97 5.53 -7.58
C THR A 86 -7.50 5.01 -6.24
N GLY A 87 -6.61 4.52 -5.37
CA GLY A 87 -6.95 3.94 -4.09
C GLY A 87 -7.40 2.47 -4.17
N LEU A 88 -7.41 1.88 -5.36
CA LEU A 88 -7.85 0.49 -5.56
C LEU A 88 -6.82 -0.50 -4.99
N ARG A 89 -5.52 -0.30 -5.24
CA ARG A 89 -4.49 -1.18 -4.68
C ARG A 89 -4.45 -1.09 -3.16
N ARG A 90 -4.65 0.10 -2.58
CA ARG A 90 -4.85 0.27 -1.13
C ARG A 90 -5.98 -0.60 -0.61
N LYS A 91 -7.15 -0.63 -1.26
CA LYS A 91 -8.29 -1.45 -0.82
C LYS A 91 -7.97 -2.94 -0.87
N VAL A 92 -7.34 -3.40 -1.95
CA VAL A 92 -6.87 -4.79 -2.05
C VAL A 92 -5.89 -5.12 -0.93
N PHE A 93 -4.96 -4.22 -0.63
CA PHE A 93 -4.00 -4.39 0.46
C PHE A 93 -4.69 -4.41 1.85
N GLU A 94 -5.65 -3.53 2.11
CA GLU A 94 -6.44 -3.52 3.34
C GLU A 94 -7.24 -4.83 3.52
N ALA A 95 -7.87 -5.32 2.45
CA ALA A 95 -8.56 -6.61 2.45
C ALA A 95 -7.61 -7.78 2.70
N TYR A 96 -6.41 -7.75 2.09
CA TYR A 96 -5.37 -8.74 2.32
C TYR A 96 -4.90 -8.75 3.78
N LEU A 97 -4.63 -7.58 4.37
CA LEU A 97 -4.28 -7.46 5.78
C LEU A 97 -5.38 -8.01 6.70
N ASN A 98 -6.64 -7.72 6.39
CA ASN A 98 -7.78 -8.26 7.12
C ASN A 98 -7.86 -9.80 7.02
N TYR A 99 -7.64 -10.37 5.84
CA TYR A 99 -7.55 -11.82 5.67
C TYR A 99 -6.38 -12.41 6.47
N CYS A 100 -5.20 -11.79 6.44
CA CYS A 100 -4.06 -12.25 7.24
C CYS A 100 -4.32 -12.23 8.75
N LYS A 101 -5.11 -11.27 9.24
CA LYS A 101 -5.49 -11.19 10.66
C LYS A 101 -6.44 -12.31 11.09
N ASN A 102 -7.34 -12.73 10.21
CA ASN A 102 -8.25 -13.85 10.46
C ASN A 102 -8.64 -14.50 9.13
N LYS A 103 -8.22 -15.74 8.91
CA LYS A 103 -8.34 -16.43 7.63
C LYS A 103 -9.72 -17.09 7.46
N THR A 104 -10.77 -16.28 7.48
CA THR A 104 -12.13 -16.77 7.24
C THR A 104 -12.48 -16.73 5.75
N GLU A 105 -13.41 -17.60 5.33
CA GLU A 105 -13.93 -17.61 3.97
C GLU A 105 -14.56 -16.25 3.58
N SER A 106 -15.30 -15.63 4.49
CA SER A 106 -15.87 -14.29 4.28
C SER A 106 -14.80 -13.23 3.96
N ARG A 107 -13.64 -13.27 4.65
CA ARG A 107 -12.54 -12.33 4.38
C ARG A 107 -11.78 -12.66 3.09
N LEU A 108 -11.69 -13.95 2.75
CA LEU A 108 -11.15 -14.38 1.45
C LEU A 108 -12.04 -13.89 0.30
N ASN A 109 -13.36 -14.04 0.43
CA ASN A 109 -14.33 -13.56 -0.55
C ASN A 109 -14.27 -12.04 -0.71
N LEU A 110 -14.12 -11.29 0.38
CA LEU A 110 -13.92 -9.84 0.33
C LEU A 110 -12.62 -9.46 -0.39
N LEU A 111 -11.49 -10.13 -0.10
CA LEU A 111 -10.25 -9.92 -0.82
C LEU A 111 -10.41 -10.17 -2.32
N ASN A 112 -11.06 -11.27 -2.70
CA ASN A 112 -11.29 -11.59 -4.10
C ASN A 112 -12.24 -10.60 -4.80
N ALA A 113 -13.22 -10.05 -4.09
CA ALA A 113 -14.10 -9.00 -4.63
C ALA A 113 -13.34 -7.68 -4.86
N GLU A 114 -12.44 -7.28 -3.96
CA GLU A 114 -11.60 -6.10 -4.16
C GLU A 114 -10.60 -6.29 -5.32
N ILE A 115 -10.07 -7.51 -5.49
CA ILE A 115 -9.24 -7.89 -6.65
C ILE A 115 -10.02 -7.75 -7.96
N GLU A 116 -11.26 -8.25 -7.99
CA GLU A 116 -12.15 -8.13 -9.16
C GLU A 116 -12.45 -6.66 -9.48
N CYS A 117 -12.80 -5.86 -8.47
CA CYS A 117 -13.03 -4.42 -8.63
C CYS A 117 -11.78 -3.68 -9.15
N HIS A 118 -10.59 -4.03 -8.64
CA HIS A 118 -9.32 -3.50 -9.14
C HIS A 118 -9.13 -3.82 -10.63
N ASN A 119 -9.38 -5.07 -11.03
CA ASN A 119 -9.20 -5.53 -12.40
C ASN A 119 -10.22 -4.94 -13.39
N ASP A 120 -11.45 -4.68 -12.95
CA ASP A 120 -12.55 -4.17 -13.80
C ASP A 120 -12.58 -2.64 -13.94
N SER A 121 -11.74 -1.93 -13.18
CA SER A 121 -11.66 -0.47 -13.23
C SER A 121 -11.26 0.05 -14.61
N LYS A 122 -11.96 1.06 -15.14
CA LYS A 122 -11.56 1.73 -16.40
C LYS A 122 -10.17 2.38 -16.32
N PHE A 123 -9.68 2.61 -15.10
CA PHE A 123 -8.34 3.13 -14.81
C PHE A 123 -7.27 2.02 -14.76
N SER A 124 -7.66 0.74 -14.74
CA SER A 124 -6.75 -0.40 -14.98
C SER A 124 -6.63 -0.74 -16.47
N SER A 125 -7.46 -0.13 -17.35
CA SER A 125 -7.54 -0.44 -18.78
C SER A 125 -6.93 0.56 -19.79
N GLY A 126 -6.21 1.63 -19.39
CA GLY A 126 -5.52 2.47 -20.39
C GLY A 126 -4.76 3.72 -19.90
N ASN A 127 -3.55 3.89 -20.45
CA ASN A 127 -2.54 4.98 -20.38
C ASN A 127 -2.05 5.48 -19.00
N PHE A 128 -2.83 5.32 -17.95
CA PHE A 128 -2.43 5.56 -16.56
C PHE A 128 -2.58 4.30 -15.70
N SER A 129 -2.61 3.12 -16.32
CA SER A 129 -2.86 1.88 -15.62
C SER A 129 -1.58 1.19 -15.19
N GLU A 130 -1.57 0.77 -13.94
CA GLU A 130 -0.83 -0.40 -13.56
C GLU A 130 -1.41 -1.58 -14.35
N LYS A 131 -0.71 -2.03 -15.39
CA LYS A 131 -1.13 -3.20 -16.19
C LYS A 131 -0.94 -4.51 -15.42
N ILE A 132 -1.42 -4.58 -14.18
CA ILE A 132 -1.33 -5.77 -13.34
C ILE A 132 -2.73 -6.32 -13.16
N LYS A 133 -3.03 -7.41 -13.87
CA LYS A 133 -4.19 -8.25 -13.55
C LYS A 133 -3.81 -9.13 -12.37
N ILE A 134 -4.58 -9.01 -11.29
CA ILE A 134 -4.36 -9.79 -10.07
C ILE A 134 -5.25 -11.04 -10.16
N GLU A 135 -4.67 -12.22 -10.00
CA GLU A 135 -5.44 -13.47 -9.93
C GLU A 135 -6.21 -13.57 -8.60
N LYS A 136 -7.31 -14.34 -8.60
CA LYS A 136 -8.02 -14.66 -7.34
C LYS A 136 -7.07 -15.31 -6.34
N PHE A 137 -7.08 -14.79 -5.12
CA PHE A 137 -6.29 -15.29 -4.02
C PHE A 137 -6.86 -16.62 -3.50
N LYS A 138 -5.99 -17.62 -3.32
CA LYS A 138 -6.38 -19.00 -2.99
C LYS A 138 -6.31 -19.37 -1.49
N GLY A 139 -5.77 -18.48 -0.64
CA GLY A 139 -5.71 -18.68 0.82
C GLY A 139 -4.51 -19.47 1.32
#